data_AF-A0A7C3HKF0-F1
#
_entry.id   AF-A0A7C3HKF0-F1
#
_cell.length_a   1.000
_cell.length_b   1.000
_cell.length_c   1.000
_cell.angle_alpha   90.00
_cell.angle_beta   90.00
_cell.angle_gamma   90.00
#
_symmetry.space_group_name_H-M   'P 1'
#
loop_
_entity.id
_entity.type
_entity.pdbx_description
1 polymer ?
#
loop_
_entity_poly.entity_id
_entity_poly.type
_entity_poly.pdbx_seq_one_letter_code
_entity_poly.pdbx_strand_id
1 'polypeptide(L)'
;KFVEEQAKAKDLAKYGLTHPTVRVDLTVGADKAKKTLLIGKRKGTQYYAKDENRPPVFLVDSLLVHNLQVSAFDLRKKKLFYFLTTQVDSLELIYPASHFVCAKDTNGTWVVLEPERRKAKAWRMSGIAGTVVGVRAKKFISEKPTNLAKYHLDKPLVEVKLYGNGKLLADLRLGSSTKDGIYAMAGDKGPIVLVNKNTLDKLKFTLDDIAEPKPEPVAAADTAKADTAKAGTSSGQ
;
A
#
# COMPACT_ATOMS: atom_id res chain seq x y z
N LYS A 1 0.04 39.64 1.51
CA LYS A 1 -0.17 41.08 1.77
C LYS A 1 0.92 41.59 2.69
N PHE A 2 1.62 42.68 2.34
CA PHE A 2 2.62 43.29 3.22
C PHE A 2 1.94 44.05 4.37
N VAL A 3 2.55 43.98 5.55
CA VAL A 3 2.08 44.64 6.77
C VAL A 3 3.07 45.73 7.19
N GLU A 4 4.36 45.47 7.02
CA GLU A 4 5.42 46.43 7.32
C GLU A 4 6.56 46.18 6.33
N GLU A 5 6.95 47.21 5.56
CA GLU A 5 7.95 47.06 4.50
C GLU A 5 9.39 47.10 5.04
N GLN A 6 9.62 47.81 6.14
CA GLN A 6 10.94 48.00 6.77
C GLN A 6 10.91 47.67 8.26
N ALA A 7 10.56 46.43 8.61
CA ALA A 7 10.52 46.02 10.01
C ALA A 7 11.92 45.97 10.62
N LYS A 8 12.13 46.67 11.76
CA LYS A 8 13.39 46.61 12.52
C LYS A 8 13.33 45.49 13.56
N ALA A 9 14.47 45.07 14.10
CA ALA A 9 14.54 43.94 15.05
C ALA A 9 13.58 44.10 16.25
N LYS A 10 13.44 45.32 16.79
CA LYS A 10 12.52 45.65 17.89
C LYS A 10 11.03 45.45 17.54
N ASP A 11 10.69 45.53 16.26
CA ASP A 11 9.32 45.39 15.77
C ASP A 11 8.90 43.92 15.66
N LEU A 12 9.85 43.00 15.54
CA LEU A 12 9.56 41.58 15.30
C LEU A 12 8.81 40.90 16.46
N ALA A 13 8.99 41.41 17.68
CA ALA A 13 8.30 40.89 18.87
C ALA A 13 6.76 41.09 18.77
N LYS A 14 6.31 42.21 18.18
CA LYS A 14 4.87 42.51 18.02
C LYS A 14 4.16 41.49 17.12
N TYR A 15 4.90 40.90 16.19
CA TYR A 15 4.43 39.85 15.27
C TYR A 15 4.71 38.43 15.75
N GLY A 16 5.42 38.25 16.87
CA GLY A 16 5.88 36.93 17.33
C GLY A 16 6.93 36.30 16.41
N LEU A 17 7.75 37.11 15.73
CA LEU A 17 8.80 36.64 14.84
C LEU A 17 10.16 36.50 15.54
N THR A 18 10.28 36.97 16.79
CA THR A 18 11.44 36.71 17.67
C THR A 18 11.46 35.28 18.19
N HIS A 19 10.28 34.71 18.48
CA HIS A 19 10.06 33.31 18.84
C HIS A 19 9.01 32.74 17.90
N PRO A 20 9.39 32.38 16.67
CA PRO A 20 8.44 31.98 15.64
C PRO A 20 7.74 30.67 16.01
N THR A 21 6.45 30.60 15.72
CA THR A 21 5.63 29.38 15.86
C THR A 21 6.09 28.30 14.89
N VAL A 22 6.52 28.69 13.69
CA VAL A 22 7.08 27.79 12.67
C VAL A 22 8.31 28.46 12.05
N ARG A 23 9.42 27.72 11.97
CA ARG A 23 10.63 28.07 11.21
C ARG A 23 10.79 27.06 10.09
N VAL A 24 10.90 27.54 8.85
CA VAL A 24 11.17 26.70 7.68
C VAL A 24 12.53 27.07 7.12
N ASP A 25 13.46 26.13 7.12
CA ASP A 25 14.78 26.27 6.52
C ASP A 25 14.84 25.47 5.21
N LEU A 26 15.05 26.16 4.10
CA LEU A 26 15.18 25.58 2.76
C LEU A 26 16.62 25.69 2.29
N THR A 27 17.12 24.62 1.67
CA THR A 27 18.40 24.59 0.96
C THR A 27 18.09 24.53 -0.53
N VAL A 28 18.47 25.57 -1.28
CA VAL A 28 18.09 25.74 -2.69
C VAL A 28 19.34 25.81 -3.56
N GLY A 29 19.33 25.13 -4.71
CA GLY A 29 20.42 25.18 -5.69
C GLY A 29 21.57 24.20 -5.38
N ALA A 30 22.48 24.05 -6.33
CA ALA A 30 23.67 23.21 -6.20
C ALA A 30 24.67 23.78 -5.17
N ASP A 31 24.62 25.09 -4.97
CA ASP A 31 25.37 25.87 -3.99
C ASP A 31 24.81 25.77 -2.56
N LYS A 32 23.68 25.07 -2.38
CA LYS A 32 23.02 24.88 -1.08
C LYS A 32 22.70 26.19 -0.36
N ALA A 33 22.27 27.21 -1.10
CA ALA A 33 21.88 28.49 -0.51
C ALA A 33 20.74 28.30 0.50
N LYS A 34 20.93 28.80 1.74
CA LYS A 34 19.94 28.71 2.82
C LYS A 34 18.92 29.85 2.71
N LYS A 35 17.64 29.52 2.66
CA LYS A 35 16.52 30.47 2.79
C LYS A 35 15.67 30.11 3.99
N THR A 36 15.34 31.08 4.81
CA THR A 36 14.58 30.86 6.04
C THR A 36 13.31 31.69 6.04
N LEU A 37 12.17 31.01 6.24
CA LEU A 37 10.89 31.65 6.50
C LEU A 37 10.53 31.51 7.99
N LEU A 38 10.29 32.63 8.63
CA LEU A 38 9.79 32.73 10.01
C LEU A 38 8.30 33.00 9.98
N ILE A 39 7.51 32.24 10.74
CA ILE A 39 6.05 32.41 10.87
C ILE A 39 5.73 32.61 12.35
N GLY A 40 5.11 33.75 12.68
CA GLY A 40 4.84 34.20 14.03
C GLY A 40 3.40 34.02 14.47
N LYS A 41 2.84 35.07 15.08
CA LYS A 41 1.47 35.08 15.63
C LYS A 41 0.41 35.03 14.53
N ARG A 42 -0.72 34.41 14.88
CA ARG A 42 -1.94 34.40 14.05
C ARG A 42 -2.63 35.77 14.09
N LYS A 43 -3.17 36.20 12.95
CA LYS A 43 -4.04 37.37 12.77
C LYS A 43 -5.27 36.96 11.95
N GLY A 44 -6.38 36.65 12.62
CA GLY A 44 -7.59 36.15 11.95
C GLY A 44 -7.35 34.78 11.29
N THR A 45 -7.58 34.67 9.99
CA THR A 45 -7.30 33.45 9.18
C THR A 45 -5.88 33.38 8.63
N GLN A 46 -5.01 34.34 8.98
CA GLN A 46 -3.65 34.46 8.45
C GLN A 46 -2.63 34.46 9.58
N TYR A 47 -1.34 34.37 9.24
CA TYR A 47 -0.22 34.48 10.17
C TYR A 47 0.76 35.53 9.68
N TYR A 48 1.41 36.24 10.61
CA TYR A 48 2.56 37.07 10.27
C TYR A 48 3.74 36.17 9.87
N ALA A 49 4.45 36.56 8.82
CA ALA A 49 5.63 35.87 8.34
C ALA A 49 6.69 36.85 7.83
N LYS A 50 7.94 36.38 7.80
CA LYS A 50 9.10 37.14 7.33
C LYS A 50 10.16 36.19 6.78
N ASP A 51 10.77 36.56 5.65
CA ASP A 51 12.05 35.97 5.23
C ASP A 51 13.13 36.52 6.18
N GLU A 52 13.87 35.64 6.85
CA GLU A 52 14.88 35.99 7.86
C GLU A 52 15.83 37.09 7.37
N ASN A 53 16.20 37.06 6.07
CA ASN A 53 17.18 37.95 5.47
C ASN A 53 16.58 39.18 4.76
N ARG A 54 15.24 39.34 4.73
CA ARG A 54 14.59 40.50 4.10
C ARG A 54 13.79 41.32 5.10
N PRO A 55 13.81 42.66 5.04
CA PRO A 55 13.07 43.51 5.98
C PRO A 55 11.54 43.31 6.05
N PRO A 56 10.81 43.03 4.94
CA PRO A 56 9.35 43.06 4.98
C PRO A 56 8.70 41.96 5.83
N VAL A 57 7.67 42.34 6.58
CA VAL A 57 6.73 41.44 7.26
C VAL A 57 5.43 41.39 6.45
N PHE A 58 4.94 40.18 6.21
CA PHE A 58 3.74 39.94 5.41
C PHE A 58 2.82 38.92 6.08
N LEU A 59 1.59 38.81 5.57
CA LEU A 59 0.62 37.80 5.98
C LEU A 59 0.64 36.61 5.02
N VAL A 60 0.68 35.41 5.61
CA VAL A 60 0.49 34.12 4.93
C VAL A 60 -0.80 33.46 5.38
N ASP A 61 -1.41 32.68 4.49
CA ASP A 61 -2.67 32.01 4.78
C ASP A 61 -2.49 30.85 5.79
N SER A 62 -3.49 30.62 6.63
CA SER A 62 -3.50 29.48 7.56
C SER A 62 -3.34 28.12 6.89
N LEU A 63 -3.82 27.93 5.65
CA LEU A 63 -3.62 26.71 4.87
C LEU A 63 -2.14 26.48 4.54
N LEU A 64 -1.39 27.53 4.21
CA LEU A 64 0.05 27.41 4.00
C LEU A 64 0.75 26.97 5.28
N VAL A 65 0.43 27.60 6.41
CA VAL A 65 1.03 27.27 7.70
C VAL A 65 0.72 25.83 8.10
N HIS A 66 -0.53 25.38 7.90
CA HIS A 66 -0.93 24.00 8.14
C HIS A 66 -0.13 23.01 7.27
N ASN A 67 0.04 23.32 5.98
CA ASN A 67 0.80 22.47 5.05
C ASN A 67 2.31 22.43 5.37
N LEU A 68 2.86 23.50 5.97
CA LEU A 68 4.26 23.57 6.38
C LEU A 68 4.54 22.87 7.71
N GLN A 69 3.51 22.58 8.51
CA GLN A 69 3.60 21.73 9.70
C GLN A 69 3.62 20.25 9.29
N VAL A 70 4.52 19.89 8.37
CA VAL A 70 4.80 18.50 8.03
C VAL A 70 5.50 17.84 9.21
N SER A 71 4.88 16.81 9.77
CA SER A 71 5.49 16.06 10.86
C SER A 71 6.68 15.24 10.35
N ALA A 72 7.60 14.85 11.24
CA ALA A 72 8.65 13.89 10.88
C ALA A 72 8.09 12.57 10.30
N PHE A 73 6.84 12.25 10.60
CA PHE A 73 6.10 11.15 9.99
C PHE A 73 5.75 11.40 8.51
N ASP A 74 5.41 12.64 8.13
CA ASP A 74 5.05 13.00 6.75
C ASP A 74 6.26 12.99 5.81
N LEU A 75 7.44 13.27 6.35
CA LEU A 75 8.70 13.21 5.63
C LEU A 75 9.21 11.76 5.44
N ARG A 76 8.68 10.79 6.19
CA ARG A 76 9.09 9.38 6.07
C ARG A 76 8.43 8.71 4.88
N LYS A 77 9.15 7.77 4.27
CA LYS A 77 8.61 6.85 3.26
C LYS A 77 7.49 6.01 3.87
N LYS A 78 6.24 6.28 3.48
CA LYS A 78 5.05 5.63 4.04
C LYS A 78 4.70 4.29 3.38
N LYS A 79 5.22 3.99 2.18
CA LYS A 79 5.00 2.70 1.52
C LYS A 79 5.88 1.64 2.16
N LEU A 80 5.33 0.44 2.35
CA LEU A 80 6.06 -0.69 2.92
C LEU A 80 6.88 -1.41 1.84
N PHE A 81 6.40 -1.43 0.59
CA PHE A 81 7.02 -2.16 -0.50
C PHE A 81 7.17 -1.31 -1.76
N TYR A 82 8.19 -1.64 -2.56
CA TYR A 82 8.59 -0.90 -3.76
C TYR A 82 8.94 -1.88 -4.89
N PHE A 83 7.94 -2.30 -5.64
CA PHE A 83 8.08 -3.14 -6.84
C PHE A 83 6.91 -2.87 -7.79
N LEU A 84 6.96 -3.40 -9.01
CA LEU A 84 5.83 -3.34 -9.95
C LEU A 84 5.02 -4.63 -9.83
N THR A 85 3.70 -4.54 -9.83
CA THR A 85 2.83 -5.74 -9.76
C THR A 85 3.09 -6.73 -10.90
N THR A 86 3.55 -6.25 -12.06
CA THR A 86 3.96 -7.07 -13.20
C THR A 86 5.17 -7.96 -12.94
N GLN A 87 5.98 -7.65 -11.93
CA GLN A 87 7.12 -8.47 -11.50
C GLN A 87 6.68 -9.70 -10.70
N VAL A 88 5.41 -9.78 -10.26
CA VAL A 88 4.91 -10.90 -9.47
C VAL A 88 4.57 -12.09 -10.37
N ASP A 89 5.13 -13.25 -10.05
CA ASP A 89 4.88 -14.53 -10.72
C ASP A 89 4.41 -15.64 -9.78
N SER A 90 4.59 -15.46 -8.47
CA SER A 90 4.06 -16.34 -7.44
C SER A 90 3.62 -15.56 -6.20
N LEU A 91 2.66 -16.10 -5.47
CA LEU A 91 2.23 -15.58 -4.19
C LEU A 91 1.79 -16.67 -3.22
N GLU A 92 1.88 -16.37 -1.94
CA GLU A 92 1.33 -17.18 -0.86
C GLU A 92 0.40 -16.34 0.01
N LEU A 93 -0.75 -16.92 0.36
CA LEU A 93 -1.67 -16.38 1.35
C LEU A 93 -1.72 -17.36 2.52
N ILE A 94 -1.19 -16.93 3.67
CA ILE A 94 -1.08 -17.75 4.87
C ILE A 94 -2.05 -17.19 5.91
N TYR A 95 -3.00 -18.02 6.33
CA TYR A 95 -3.96 -17.73 7.38
C TYR A 95 -3.77 -18.73 8.54
N PRO A 96 -4.33 -18.47 9.74
CA PRO A 96 -4.25 -19.42 10.83
C PRO A 96 -4.81 -20.82 10.54
N ALA A 97 -5.78 -20.94 9.61
CA ALA A 97 -6.49 -22.18 9.31
C ALA A 97 -6.33 -22.67 7.85
N SER A 98 -5.70 -21.88 6.99
CA SER A 98 -5.58 -22.20 5.57
C SER A 98 -4.33 -21.57 4.95
N HIS A 99 -3.84 -22.19 3.89
CA HIS A 99 -2.68 -21.72 3.13
C HIS A 99 -2.97 -21.92 1.65
N PHE A 100 -2.73 -20.89 0.86
CA PHE A 100 -2.88 -20.93 -0.59
C PHE A 100 -1.55 -20.55 -1.24
N VAL A 101 -1.10 -21.40 -2.16
CA VAL A 101 0.07 -21.13 -2.99
C VAL A 101 -0.41 -20.96 -4.42
N CYS A 102 -0.08 -19.83 -5.03
CA CYS A 102 -0.44 -19.54 -6.42
C CYS A 102 0.81 -19.19 -7.22
N ALA A 103 0.89 -19.65 -8.46
CA ALA A 103 1.99 -19.32 -9.37
C ALA A 103 1.51 -19.23 -10.81
N LYS A 104 2.26 -18.53 -11.65
CA LYS A 104 2.12 -18.64 -13.11
C LYS A 104 2.71 -19.97 -13.57
N ASP A 105 1.98 -20.67 -14.43
CA ASP A 105 2.50 -21.84 -15.15
C ASP A 105 3.43 -21.42 -16.30
N THR A 106 3.91 -22.41 -17.07
CA THR A 106 4.79 -22.18 -18.24
C THR A 106 4.15 -21.35 -19.34
N ASN A 107 2.82 -21.25 -19.37
CA ASN A 107 2.07 -20.43 -20.33
C ASN A 107 1.74 -19.04 -19.77
N GLY A 108 2.26 -18.69 -18.58
CA GLY A 108 1.97 -17.43 -17.90
C GLY A 108 0.58 -17.37 -17.27
N THR A 109 -0.15 -18.49 -17.21
CA THR A 109 -1.48 -18.57 -16.62
C THR A 109 -1.38 -18.80 -15.12
N TRP A 110 -2.12 -18.02 -14.35
CA TRP A 110 -2.19 -18.20 -12.90
C TRP A 110 -2.91 -19.49 -12.53
N VAL A 111 -2.28 -20.28 -11.66
CA VAL A 111 -2.83 -21.48 -11.06
C VAL A 111 -2.68 -21.43 -9.54
N VAL A 112 -3.71 -21.90 -8.85
CA VAL A 112 -3.59 -22.34 -7.46
C VAL A 112 -2.89 -23.69 -7.49
N LEU A 113 -1.85 -23.86 -6.68
CA LEU A 113 -1.09 -25.10 -6.50
C LEU A 113 -1.54 -25.82 -5.22
N GLU A 114 -1.81 -25.06 -4.16
CA GLU A 114 -2.27 -25.55 -2.86
C GLU A 114 -3.53 -24.81 -2.40
N PRO A 115 -4.48 -25.49 -1.73
CA PRO A 115 -4.43 -26.89 -1.31
C PRO A 115 -4.72 -27.90 -2.44
N GLU A 116 -5.26 -27.44 -3.57
CA GLU A 116 -5.46 -28.27 -4.75
C GLU A 116 -5.16 -27.48 -6.03
N ARG A 117 -4.73 -28.21 -7.06
CA ARG A 117 -4.39 -27.60 -8.35
C ARG A 117 -5.66 -27.15 -9.07
N ARG A 118 -5.86 -25.84 -9.20
CA ARG A 118 -7.00 -25.25 -9.91
C ARG A 118 -6.58 -24.00 -10.68
N LYS A 119 -7.23 -23.71 -11.80
CA LYS A 119 -7.00 -22.44 -12.50
C LYS A 119 -7.34 -21.29 -11.55
N ALA A 120 -6.46 -20.31 -11.43
CA ALA A 120 -6.69 -19.15 -10.58
C ALA A 120 -7.31 -17.99 -11.38
N LYS A 121 -8.13 -17.20 -10.71
CA LYS A 121 -8.68 -15.95 -11.21
C LYS A 121 -7.57 -14.91 -11.34
N ALA A 122 -7.05 -14.69 -12.55
CA ALA A 122 -5.92 -13.78 -12.78
C ALA A 122 -6.14 -12.35 -12.27
N TRP A 123 -7.39 -11.87 -12.33
CA TRP A 123 -7.78 -10.56 -11.81
C TRP A 123 -7.66 -10.48 -10.27
N ARG A 124 -7.89 -11.59 -9.56
CA ARG A 124 -7.69 -11.69 -8.11
C ARG A 124 -6.20 -11.62 -7.76
N MET A 125 -5.36 -12.35 -8.49
CA MET A 125 -3.91 -12.33 -8.27
C MET A 125 -3.34 -10.91 -8.45
N SER A 126 -3.78 -10.22 -9.51
CA SER A 126 -3.45 -8.81 -9.73
C SER A 126 -3.94 -7.89 -8.61
N GLY A 127 -5.16 -8.11 -8.11
CA GLY A 127 -5.74 -7.34 -7.00
C GLY A 127 -5.01 -7.54 -5.67
N ILE A 128 -4.56 -8.76 -5.37
CA ILE A 128 -3.74 -9.08 -4.19
C ILE A 128 -2.40 -8.33 -4.27
N ALA A 129 -1.67 -8.50 -5.38
CA ALA A 129 -0.39 -7.82 -5.58
C ALA A 129 -0.52 -6.30 -5.50
N GLY A 130 -1.58 -5.74 -6.11
CA GLY A 130 -1.91 -4.32 -6.05
C GLY A 130 -2.24 -3.83 -4.63
N THR A 131 -2.94 -4.64 -3.84
CA THR A 131 -3.25 -4.33 -2.44
C THR A 131 -1.97 -4.26 -1.61
N VAL A 132 -1.09 -5.26 -1.74
CA VAL A 132 0.17 -5.34 -0.98
C VAL A 132 1.11 -4.16 -1.32
N VAL A 133 1.38 -3.90 -2.60
CA VAL A 133 2.25 -2.79 -3.01
C VAL A 133 1.64 -1.41 -2.68
N GLY A 134 0.31 -1.36 -2.58
CA GLY A 134 -0.45 -0.16 -2.23
C GLY A 134 -0.48 0.17 -0.74
N VAL A 135 -0.05 -0.76 0.14
CA VAL A 135 -0.07 -0.57 1.60
C VAL A 135 0.79 0.62 2.00
N ARG A 136 0.19 1.49 2.81
CA ARG A 136 0.84 2.67 3.38
C ARG A 136 0.64 2.73 4.89
N ALA A 137 1.70 3.03 5.61
CA ALA A 137 1.66 3.34 7.03
C ALA A 137 0.80 4.60 7.25
N LYS A 138 -0.22 4.46 8.10
CA LYS A 138 -0.99 5.58 8.68
C LYS A 138 -0.31 6.11 9.94
N LYS A 139 0.42 5.24 10.65
CA LYS A 139 1.18 5.57 11.87
C LYS A 139 2.32 4.56 12.04
N PHE A 140 3.47 4.98 12.56
CA PHE A 140 4.50 4.05 13.05
C PHE A 140 4.27 3.82 14.55
N ILE A 141 4.33 2.56 14.96
CA ILE A 141 4.03 2.11 16.33
C ILE A 141 5.32 1.74 17.05
N SER A 142 6.20 1.00 16.38
CA SER A 142 7.53 0.66 16.89
C SER A 142 8.51 0.47 15.75
N GLU A 143 9.68 1.11 15.82
CA GLU A 143 10.73 0.95 14.81
C GLU A 143 11.56 -0.32 14.99
N LYS A 144 11.71 -0.76 16.25
CA LYS A 144 12.48 -1.94 16.63
C LYS A 144 11.63 -2.77 17.59
N PRO A 145 10.66 -3.52 17.07
CA PRO A 145 9.72 -4.25 17.90
C PRO A 145 10.40 -5.41 18.63
N THR A 146 10.20 -5.50 19.94
CA THR A 146 10.71 -6.57 20.80
C THR A 146 9.64 -7.57 21.23
N ASN A 147 8.35 -7.25 20.99
CA ASN A 147 7.22 -8.10 21.35
C ASN A 147 6.17 -8.07 20.23
N LEU A 148 6.22 -9.06 19.35
CA LEU A 148 5.28 -9.21 18.23
C LEU A 148 3.93 -9.77 18.68
N ALA A 149 3.91 -10.61 19.72
CA ALA A 149 2.72 -11.22 20.29
C ALA A 149 1.69 -10.17 20.75
N LYS A 150 2.14 -9.06 21.33
CA LYS A 150 1.28 -7.92 21.71
C LYS A 150 0.41 -7.40 20.54
N TYR A 151 0.90 -7.55 19.32
CA TYR A 151 0.24 -7.07 18.11
C TYR A 151 -0.31 -8.20 17.24
N HIS A 152 -0.21 -9.46 17.71
CA HIS A 152 -0.52 -10.66 16.94
C HIS A 152 0.24 -10.72 15.60
N LEU A 153 1.51 -10.30 15.58
CA LEU A 153 2.36 -10.34 14.39
C LEU A 153 3.33 -11.54 14.37
N ASP A 154 3.43 -12.25 15.50
CA ASP A 154 4.02 -13.59 15.61
C ASP A 154 3.09 -14.68 15.06
N LYS A 155 1.77 -14.48 15.22
CA LYS A 155 0.70 -15.31 14.66
C LYS A 155 -0.28 -14.39 13.92
N PRO A 156 0.08 -13.94 12.71
CA PRO A 156 -0.71 -12.97 11.96
C PRO A 156 -2.08 -13.52 11.58
N LEU A 157 -3.06 -12.62 11.46
CA LEU A 157 -4.37 -12.91 10.89
C LEU A 157 -4.27 -13.27 9.41
N VAL A 158 -3.32 -12.65 8.71
CA VAL A 158 -2.91 -13.00 7.36
C VAL A 158 -1.45 -12.60 7.15
N GLU A 159 -0.69 -13.48 6.52
CA GLU A 159 0.63 -13.20 5.96
C GLU A 159 0.55 -13.38 4.44
N VAL A 160 1.04 -12.40 3.68
CA VAL A 160 1.06 -12.42 2.22
C VAL A 160 2.49 -12.30 1.74
N LYS A 161 2.97 -13.34 1.04
CA LYS A 161 4.29 -13.33 0.40
C LYS A 161 4.12 -13.22 -1.10
N LEU A 162 4.88 -12.33 -1.73
CA LEU A 162 4.90 -12.14 -3.18
C LEU A 162 6.29 -12.38 -3.69
N TYR A 163 6.40 -13.14 -4.78
CA TYR A 163 7.65 -13.49 -5.40
C TYR A 163 7.68 -13.07 -6.87
N GLY A 164 8.89 -12.83 -7.36
CA GLY A 164 9.17 -12.57 -8.77
C GLY A 164 10.54 -13.12 -9.13
N ASN A 165 10.61 -13.96 -10.16
CA ASN A 165 11.80 -14.66 -10.60
C ASN A 165 12.51 -15.38 -9.44
N GLY A 166 11.73 -16.05 -8.58
CA GLY A 166 12.23 -16.76 -7.40
C GLY A 166 12.70 -15.88 -6.23
N LYS A 167 12.61 -14.55 -6.34
CA LYS A 167 12.97 -13.61 -5.28
C LYS A 167 11.74 -13.16 -4.51
N LEU A 168 11.84 -13.12 -3.18
CA LEU A 168 10.83 -12.49 -2.32
C LEU A 168 10.80 -10.97 -2.55
N LEU A 169 9.68 -10.48 -3.06
CA LEU A 169 9.43 -9.05 -3.33
C LEU A 169 8.72 -8.36 -2.16
N ALA A 170 7.82 -9.09 -1.49
CA ALA A 170 7.09 -8.59 -0.33
C ALA A 170 6.75 -9.74 0.62
N ASP A 171 6.79 -9.43 1.91
CA ASP A 171 6.26 -10.23 3.01
C ASP A 171 5.46 -9.28 3.90
N LEU A 172 4.14 -9.30 3.79
CA LEU A 172 3.24 -8.45 4.55
C LEU A 172 2.52 -9.29 5.59
N ARG A 173 2.73 -8.96 6.87
CA ARG A 173 1.99 -9.55 7.99
C ARG A 173 0.98 -8.57 8.55
N LEU A 174 -0.25 -9.02 8.74
CA LEU A 174 -1.31 -8.26 9.39
C LEU A 174 -1.70 -8.91 10.72
N GLY A 175 -1.60 -8.13 11.79
CA GLY A 175 -1.90 -8.55 13.15
C GLY A 175 -3.30 -8.14 13.60
N SER A 176 -3.45 -7.80 14.89
CA SER A 176 -4.75 -7.45 15.46
C SER A 176 -5.28 -6.10 14.96
N SER A 177 -6.61 -6.00 14.90
CA SER A 177 -7.32 -4.77 14.53
C SER A 177 -7.52 -3.86 15.73
N THR A 178 -7.49 -2.55 15.50
CA THR A 178 -7.75 -1.49 16.50
C THR A 178 -8.96 -0.66 16.10
N LYS A 179 -9.24 0.47 16.76
CA LYS A 179 -10.26 1.44 16.27
C LYS A 179 -9.79 2.17 15.00
N ASP A 180 -8.50 2.46 14.87
CA ASP A 180 -7.95 3.37 13.86
C ASP A 180 -7.34 2.67 12.62
N GLY A 181 -7.10 1.37 12.72
CA GLY A 181 -6.43 0.59 11.69
C GLY A 181 -6.13 -0.84 12.13
N ILE A 182 -5.26 -1.49 11.37
CA ILE A 182 -4.73 -2.82 11.69
C ILE A 182 -3.20 -2.74 11.81
N TYR A 183 -2.63 -3.48 12.75
CA TYR A 183 -1.18 -3.58 12.85
C TYR A 183 -0.61 -4.34 11.66
N ALA A 184 0.48 -3.84 11.09
CA ALA A 184 1.17 -4.47 9.98
C ALA A 184 2.67 -4.41 10.13
N MET A 185 3.36 -5.36 9.51
CA MET A 185 4.82 -5.41 9.43
C MET A 185 5.25 -5.92 8.05
N ALA A 186 6.39 -5.40 7.57
CA ALA A 186 7.07 -5.91 6.39
C ALA A 186 8.23 -6.84 6.82
N GLY A 187 8.14 -8.13 6.51
CA GLY A 187 9.09 -9.16 6.94
C GLY A 187 9.22 -9.27 8.46
N ASP A 188 10.32 -9.87 8.95
CA ASP A 188 10.56 -10.09 10.39
C ASP A 188 11.22 -8.92 11.13
N LYS A 189 11.85 -8.02 10.39
CA LYS A 189 12.68 -6.92 10.93
C LYS A 189 12.12 -5.54 10.63
N GLY A 190 10.96 -5.48 9.97
CA GLY A 190 10.30 -4.22 9.64
C GLY A 190 9.74 -3.52 10.88
N PRO A 191 9.52 -2.20 10.80
CA PRO A 191 8.79 -1.49 11.84
C PRO A 191 7.35 -2.00 11.92
N ILE A 192 6.77 -1.99 13.12
CA ILE A 192 5.32 -2.14 13.29
C ILE A 192 4.67 -0.82 12.94
N VAL A 193 3.72 -0.89 12.01
CA VAL A 193 2.92 0.26 11.57
C VAL A 193 1.44 -0.03 11.74
N LEU A 194 0.64 1.02 11.73
CA LEU A 194 -0.80 0.92 11.59
C LEU A 194 -1.18 1.24 10.14
N VAL A 195 -1.99 0.39 9.51
CA VAL A 195 -2.48 0.57 8.14
C VAL A 195 -4.01 0.60 8.10
N ASN A 196 -4.60 0.83 6.93
CA ASN A 196 -6.07 0.90 6.82
C ASN A 196 -6.70 -0.46 7.15
N LYS A 197 -7.84 -0.44 7.85
CA LYS A 197 -8.59 -1.68 8.17
C LYS A 197 -8.98 -2.46 6.93
N ASN A 198 -9.39 -1.76 5.88
CA ASN A 198 -9.78 -2.36 4.61
C ASN A 198 -8.65 -3.17 3.93
N THR A 199 -7.39 -3.03 4.35
CA THR A 199 -6.30 -3.88 3.88
C THR A 199 -6.54 -5.33 4.26
N LEU A 200 -7.05 -5.61 5.46
CA LEU A 200 -7.40 -6.97 5.88
C LEU A 200 -8.58 -7.52 5.08
N ASP A 201 -9.62 -6.72 4.89
CA ASP A 201 -10.84 -7.15 4.17
C ASP A 201 -10.54 -7.50 2.71
N LYS A 202 -9.57 -6.81 2.09
CA LYS A 202 -9.08 -7.07 0.74
C LYS A 202 -8.12 -8.25 0.63
N LEU A 203 -7.73 -8.85 1.74
CA LEU A 203 -6.76 -9.95 1.81
C LEU A 203 -7.32 -11.18 2.54
N LYS A 204 -8.61 -11.21 2.83
CA LYS A 204 -9.32 -12.39 3.34
C LYS A 204 -9.98 -13.11 2.19
N PHE A 205 -9.49 -14.30 1.88
CA PHE A 205 -9.99 -15.10 0.77
C PHE A 205 -10.18 -16.55 1.18
N THR A 206 -11.17 -17.18 0.56
CA THR A 206 -11.33 -18.63 0.49
C THR A 206 -10.76 -19.16 -0.82
N LEU A 207 -10.68 -20.49 -0.98
CA LEU A 207 -10.25 -21.10 -2.24
C LEU A 207 -11.13 -20.65 -3.41
N ASP A 208 -12.45 -20.59 -3.24
CA ASP A 208 -13.38 -20.24 -4.32
C ASP A 208 -13.34 -18.75 -4.67
N ASP A 209 -12.86 -17.89 -3.76
CA ASP A 209 -12.61 -16.48 -4.08
C ASP A 209 -11.48 -16.30 -5.08
N ILE A 210 -10.45 -17.15 -5.02
CA ILE A 210 -9.21 -17.05 -5.79
C ILE A 210 -9.14 -18.01 -6.98
N ALA A 211 -9.86 -19.12 -6.92
CA ALA A 211 -9.85 -20.14 -7.96
C ALA A 211 -11.09 -20.04 -8.85
N GLU A 212 -10.95 -20.47 -10.11
CA GLU A 212 -12.09 -20.71 -11.00
C GLU A 212 -12.95 -21.86 -10.45
N PRO A 213 -14.23 -21.97 -10.85
CA PRO A 213 -15.03 -23.14 -10.54
C PRO A 213 -14.34 -24.43 -11.00
N LYS A 214 -14.54 -25.53 -10.27
CA LYS A 214 -14.05 -26.84 -10.72
C LYS A 214 -14.68 -27.13 -12.09
N PRO A 215 -13.90 -27.51 -13.12
CA PRO A 215 -14.49 -27.87 -14.40
C PRO A 215 -15.48 -29.01 -14.17
N GLU A 216 -16.72 -28.84 -14.62
CA GLU A 216 -17.71 -29.90 -14.58
C GLU A 216 -17.17 -31.09 -15.38
N PRO A 217 -17.35 -32.34 -14.91
CA PRO A 217 -17.04 -33.51 -15.70
C PRO A 217 -17.80 -33.38 -17.01
N VAL A 218 -17.08 -33.27 -18.13
CA VAL A 218 -17.71 -33.25 -19.44
C VAL A 218 -18.46 -34.57 -19.55
N ALA A 219 -19.79 -34.53 -19.48
CA ALA A 219 -20.61 -35.72 -19.71
C ALA A 219 -20.17 -36.28 -21.07
N ALA A 220 -19.70 -37.53 -21.08
CA ALA A 220 -19.29 -38.20 -22.30
C ALA A 220 -20.45 -38.09 -23.30
N ALA A 221 -20.27 -37.25 -24.32
CA ALA A 221 -21.25 -37.10 -25.37
C ALA A 221 -21.35 -38.45 -26.09
N ASP A 222 -22.54 -39.01 -26.03
CA ASP A 222 -22.99 -40.27 -26.61
C ASP A 222 -22.66 -40.33 -28.12
N THR A 223 -21.49 -40.88 -28.46
CA THR A 223 -21.15 -41.26 -29.84
C THR A 223 -21.72 -42.66 -30.13
N ALA A 224 -23.04 -42.77 -30.17
CA ALA A 224 -23.71 -43.99 -30.62
C ALA A 224 -24.98 -43.67 -31.42
N LYS A 225 -24.83 -43.07 -32.62
CA LYS A 225 -25.74 -43.29 -33.75
C LYS A 225 -25.20 -42.73 -35.05
N ALA A 226 -24.34 -43.49 -35.73
CA ALA A 226 -24.15 -43.41 -37.17
C ALA A 226 -23.51 -44.71 -37.68
N ASP A 227 -24.18 -45.85 -37.45
CA ASP A 227 -23.88 -47.07 -38.19
C ASP A 227 -25.17 -47.86 -38.45
N THR A 228 -25.89 -47.43 -39.49
CA THR A 228 -26.79 -48.28 -40.26
C THR A 228 -26.83 -47.73 -41.68
N ALA A 229 -25.79 -48.03 -42.45
CA ALA A 229 -25.91 -48.16 -43.89
C ALA A 229 -25.42 -49.55 -44.27
N LYS A 230 -26.25 -50.25 -45.07
CA LYS A 230 -25.86 -51.27 -46.08
C LYS A 230 -26.04 -52.76 -45.71
N ALA A 231 -27.22 -53.29 -46.03
CA ALA A 231 -27.47 -54.60 -46.69
C ALA A 231 -29.01 -54.79 -46.83
N GLY A 232 -29.61 -55.11 -47.98
CA GLY A 232 -29.05 -55.47 -49.28
C GLY A 232 -30.10 -55.63 -50.40
N THR A 233 -29.55 -55.89 -51.60
CA THR A 233 -30.02 -56.82 -52.66
C THR A 233 -31.31 -56.44 -53.42
N SER A 234 -31.28 -55.94 -54.65
CA SER A 234 -30.92 -56.55 -55.96
C SER A 234 -31.91 -57.60 -56.51
N SER A 235 -32.32 -57.37 -57.76
CA SER A 235 -32.81 -58.28 -58.81
C SER A 235 -34.33 -58.46 -59.03
N GLY A 236 -34.72 -58.30 -60.31
CA GLY A 236 -36.02 -58.68 -60.89
C GLY A 236 -36.26 -57.95 -62.22
N GLN A 237 -36.19 -58.71 -63.32
CA GLN A 237 -36.19 -58.31 -64.75
C GLN A 237 -37.35 -57.43 -65.21
#